data_AF-A0A1V4TSA6-F1
#
_entry.id   AF-A0A1V4TSA6-F1
#
_cell.length_a   1.000
_cell.length_b   1.000
_cell.length_c   1.000
_cell.angle_alpha   90.00
_cell.angle_beta   90.00
_cell.angle_gamma   90.00
#
_symmetry.space_group_name_H-M   'P 1'
#
loop_
_entity.id
_entity.type
_entity.pdbx_description
1 polymer ?
#
loop_
_entity_poly.entity_id
_entity_poly.type
_entity_poly.pdbx_seq_one_letter_code
_entity_poly.pdbx_strand_id
1 'polypeptide(L)'
;MYCVFHKKHVQGLKIQKTANPQLSLFRVIVYPAAMLPIHIPAPRFEEDSHVTARTLHTPVRDCPSIFIPFSRQGSENTMSATQFFPIPPELFSRACRTVTDRVSQLPFLRSGVTVTGEMLGVAMESLNAVPQKALAITTPRDAGSGMEDGLDRCLEERLRVPGTAAAQVIAEVLVGAGIAEPARIPNKHTHREHRGIRLVAPWTWHIASALAPSVRLGGAGDGPALSWMDVCPVCRTGILERVTGKQLFGVPRTDFYIECSSCGGKFIPVGQAYRLVSIATVRDPLWKSQLDKTRTPGEWAALARGPGPVKPPVQRPAAGKPETPVLPKPSVLLSTLKDGSLAVPVAGKILYFRPVPLRFSGSVRGDAFFRVQATLEELLARPAFSHLRPQVDAKYSRYLPLRAGIFLSQLKERHDPFYREFLNPYGDERYGTFRADDPEGFGKPGVLIVVVDRGLYHVLGSPDPVATTISSRLGRVGPDDCLLSGDPVRCRINALLCTNREKAELFFFAAEQEEERLSVIQGTEGVIAAGGR
;
A
#
# COMPACT_ATOMS: atom_id res chain seq x y z
N MET A 1 34.97 -31.85 13.03
CA MET A 1 35.38 -31.07 14.20
C MET A 1 34.92 -29.63 13.99
N TYR A 2 34.12 -29.12 14.92
CA TYR A 2 33.59 -27.76 14.96
C TYR A 2 34.65 -26.75 15.43
N CYS A 3 34.56 -25.50 14.95
CA CYS A 3 34.81 -24.23 15.67
C CYS A 3 34.63 -23.09 14.63
N VAL A 4 33.49 -22.41 14.53
CA VAL A 4 33.00 -21.30 15.37
C VAL A 4 34.05 -20.21 15.59
N PHE A 5 33.89 -19.06 14.90
CA PHE A 5 34.42 -17.78 15.36
C PHE A 5 33.34 -16.69 15.27
N HIS A 6 33.11 -16.07 16.44
CA HIS A 6 32.20 -14.96 16.69
C HIS A 6 32.64 -13.68 15.98
N LYS A 7 31.70 -12.99 15.36
CA LYS A 7 31.82 -11.61 14.87
C LYS A 7 31.55 -10.65 16.04
N LYS A 8 32.58 -9.98 16.57
CA LYS A 8 32.42 -8.85 17.50
C LYS A 8 32.42 -7.53 16.73
N HIS A 9 31.54 -6.64 17.19
CA HIS A 9 31.34 -5.26 16.76
C HIS A 9 32.64 -4.45 16.65
N VAL A 10 32.78 -3.70 15.55
CA VAL A 10 33.61 -2.50 15.49
C VAL A 10 32.68 -1.31 15.31
N GLN A 11 32.56 -0.49 16.35
CA GLN A 11 31.95 0.84 16.31
C GLN A 11 33.05 1.88 16.13
N GLY A 12 32.74 2.95 15.38
CA GLY A 12 33.44 4.23 15.47
C GLY A 12 34.45 4.54 14.36
N LEU A 13 33.96 4.86 13.16
CA LEU A 13 34.73 5.64 12.18
C LEU A 13 34.39 7.13 12.38
N LYS A 14 35.35 7.91 12.90
CA LYS A 14 35.34 9.38 12.79
C LYS A 14 36.15 9.76 11.55
N ILE A 15 35.47 10.30 10.54
CA ILE A 15 36.11 10.90 9.37
C ILE A 15 36.32 12.38 9.67
N GLN A 16 37.56 12.80 9.92
CA GLN A 16 37.94 14.22 9.85
C GLN A 16 38.31 14.55 8.40
N LYS A 17 37.63 15.55 7.83
CA LYS A 17 38.00 16.16 6.54
C LYS A 17 39.20 17.08 6.76
N THR A 18 40.31 16.81 6.10
CA THR A 18 41.37 17.80 5.84
C THR A 18 41.57 17.95 4.34
N ALA A 19 41.84 19.19 3.96
CA ALA A 19 41.91 19.66 2.60
C ALA A 19 43.29 19.41 1.97
N ASN A 20 43.24 19.19 0.66
CA ASN A 20 44.29 19.35 -0.36
C ASN A 20 45.17 18.14 -0.73
N PRO A 21 45.48 17.97 -2.04
CA PRO A 21 45.95 16.73 -2.63
C PRO A 21 47.47 16.73 -2.82
N GLN A 22 48.11 15.59 -2.64
CA GLN A 22 49.12 15.02 -3.55
C GLN A 22 49.56 13.66 -2.99
N LEU A 23 49.58 12.65 -3.88
CA LEU A 23 50.25 11.36 -3.82
C LEU A 23 50.85 10.89 -2.48
N SER A 24 50.42 9.73 -1.96
CA SER A 24 51.30 8.55 -1.76
C SER A 24 50.66 7.43 -0.92
N LEU A 25 51.26 6.24 -1.10
CA LEU A 25 50.93 4.92 -0.60
C LEU A 25 50.48 4.82 0.87
N PHE A 26 49.45 4.00 1.12
CA PHE A 26 49.13 3.52 2.46
C PHE A 26 50.04 2.37 2.88
N ARG A 27 50.85 2.59 3.92
CA ARG A 27 51.57 1.56 4.67
C ARG A 27 50.85 1.40 6.01
N VAL A 28 50.26 0.23 6.26
CA VAL A 28 49.61 -0.09 7.54
C VAL A 28 50.67 -0.61 8.50
N ILE A 29 50.89 0.08 9.62
CA ILE A 29 51.70 -0.40 10.75
C ILE A 29 50.75 -0.57 11.93
N VAL A 30 50.74 -1.78 12.51
CA VAL A 30 49.97 -2.12 13.71
C VAL A 30 50.94 -2.13 14.90
N TYR A 31 50.61 -1.39 15.96
CA TYR A 31 51.31 -1.47 17.25
C TYR A 31 50.40 -2.06 18.33
N PRO A 32 50.93 -2.86 19.28
CA PRO A 32 50.15 -3.46 20.36
C PRO A 32 49.95 -2.47 21.53
N ALA A 33 48.75 -2.49 22.12
CA ALA A 33 48.38 -1.66 23.26
C ALA A 33 48.80 -2.30 24.59
N ALA A 34 49.44 -1.49 25.45
CA ALA A 34 49.77 -1.82 26.84
C ALA A 34 48.60 -1.46 27.79
N MET A 35 48.38 -2.32 28.78
CA MET A 35 47.49 -2.12 29.92
C MET A 35 48.05 -1.10 30.92
N LEU A 36 47.17 -0.35 31.61
CA LEU A 36 47.30 0.05 33.02
C LEU A 36 45.91 0.55 33.57
N PRO A 37 45.70 0.55 34.90
CA PRO A 37 44.38 0.39 35.54
C PRO A 37 43.72 1.70 36.03
N ILE A 38 42.41 1.59 36.31
CA ILE A 38 41.54 2.64 36.83
C ILE A 38 41.57 2.65 38.36
N HIS A 39 41.74 3.85 38.94
CA HIS A 39 41.64 4.14 40.36
C HIS A 39 40.30 4.85 40.64
N ILE A 40 39.59 4.42 41.70
CA ILE A 40 38.40 5.07 42.26
C ILE A 40 38.86 6.12 43.30
N PRO A 41 38.14 7.24 43.46
CA PRO A 41 37.50 7.50 44.75
C PRO A 41 36.11 8.20 44.67
N ALA A 42 35.25 7.88 45.64
CA ALA A 42 34.15 8.74 46.12
C ALA A 42 34.72 9.80 47.10
N PRO A 43 34.00 10.88 47.54
CA PRO A 43 32.83 10.75 48.44
C PRO A 43 31.80 11.93 48.48
N ARG A 44 30.69 11.71 49.23
CA ARG A 44 29.94 12.59 50.20
C ARG A 44 29.47 14.00 49.76
N PHE A 45 28.50 14.68 50.38
CA PHE A 45 27.25 14.51 51.17
C PHE A 45 26.73 15.98 51.34
N GLU A 46 25.49 16.16 51.84
CA GLU A 46 24.89 17.43 52.33
C GLU A 46 24.48 18.48 51.27
N GLU A 47 23.51 19.38 51.46
CA GLU A 47 22.24 19.48 52.21
C GLU A 47 21.64 20.84 51.76
N ASP A 48 20.33 21.02 51.90
CA ASP A 48 19.62 22.29 52.13
C ASP A 48 19.51 23.43 51.08
N SER A 49 18.25 23.64 50.66
CA SER A 49 17.41 24.80 51.08
C SER A 49 16.92 25.86 50.06
N HIS A 50 15.63 26.18 50.27
CA HIS A 50 14.87 27.44 50.09
C HIS A 50 14.50 28.03 48.70
N VAL A 51 13.19 27.91 48.41
CA VAL A 51 12.17 28.99 48.30
C VAL A 51 12.53 30.25 47.49
N THR A 52 11.78 30.52 46.41
CA THR A 52 10.91 31.71 46.30
C THR A 52 9.98 31.64 45.07
N ALA A 53 8.68 31.76 45.33
CA ALA A 53 7.64 32.01 44.35
C ALA A 53 7.65 33.50 43.93
N ARG A 54 7.46 33.77 42.64
CA ARG A 54 7.11 35.11 42.13
C ARG A 54 5.86 35.03 41.26
N THR A 55 4.78 35.54 41.84
CA THR A 55 3.52 35.90 41.22
C THR A 55 3.74 37.15 40.37
N LEU A 56 3.30 37.14 39.10
CA LEU A 56 3.12 38.36 38.31
C LEU A 56 1.70 38.39 37.75
N HIS A 57 0.97 39.42 38.19
CA HIS A 57 -0.35 39.82 37.75
C HIS A 57 -0.26 40.81 36.58
N THR A 58 -1.38 40.90 35.85
CA THR A 58 -1.88 41.98 34.96
C THR A 58 -1.51 41.93 33.47
N PRO A 59 -2.32 42.58 32.58
CA PRO A 59 -3.78 42.57 32.52
C PRO A 59 -4.34 42.37 31.09
N VAL A 60 -5.65 42.10 31.07
CA VAL A 60 -6.58 42.03 29.94
C VAL A 60 -6.53 43.30 29.07
N ARG A 61 -6.49 43.13 27.73
CA ARG A 61 -6.77 44.18 26.75
C ARG A 61 -7.70 43.65 25.64
N ASP A 62 -8.89 44.23 25.67
CA ASP A 62 -9.78 44.67 24.60
C ASP A 62 -9.63 44.13 23.17
N CYS A 63 -10.74 43.55 22.71
CA CYS A 63 -11.06 43.27 21.31
C CYS A 63 -11.32 44.56 20.52
N PRO A 64 -10.98 44.57 19.21
CA PRO A 64 -11.72 45.35 18.25
C PRO A 64 -12.40 44.47 17.19
N SER A 65 -13.61 44.91 16.87
CA SER A 65 -14.57 44.44 15.89
C SER A 65 -13.96 44.33 14.49
N ILE A 66 -14.10 43.17 13.85
CA ILE A 66 -13.74 42.96 12.44
C ILE A 66 -15.01 43.03 11.58
N PHE A 67 -15.02 44.03 10.70
CA PHE A 67 -15.95 44.20 9.57
C PHE A 67 -15.71 43.10 8.52
N ILE A 68 -16.77 42.46 8.05
CA ILE A 68 -16.74 41.51 6.91
C ILE A 68 -17.33 42.22 5.68
N PRO A 69 -16.56 42.48 4.61
CA PRO A 69 -17.15 42.83 3.33
C PRO A 69 -17.47 41.55 2.53
N PHE A 70 -18.73 41.46 2.10
CA PHE A 70 -19.22 40.45 1.16
C PHE A 70 -18.59 40.70 -0.21
N SER A 71 -17.70 39.81 -0.66
CA SER A 71 -17.15 39.82 -2.02
C SER A 71 -17.74 38.65 -2.82
N ARG A 72 -18.51 38.97 -3.87
CA ARG A 72 -19.00 38.01 -4.86
C ARG A 72 -17.81 37.55 -5.72
N GLN A 73 -17.31 36.35 -5.48
CA GLN A 73 -16.45 35.64 -6.43
C GLN A 73 -17.29 34.66 -7.24
N GLY A 74 -17.43 34.95 -8.54
CA GLY A 74 -17.85 33.95 -9.52
C GLY A 74 -16.68 32.99 -9.76
N SER A 75 -16.90 31.69 -9.55
CA SER A 75 -15.90 30.66 -9.80
C SER A 75 -15.77 30.42 -11.31
N GLU A 76 -14.73 30.97 -11.91
CA GLU A 76 -14.21 30.45 -13.18
C GLU A 76 -13.62 29.07 -12.90
N ASN A 77 -14.15 28.03 -13.57
CA ASN A 77 -13.65 26.68 -13.53
C ASN A 77 -12.26 26.63 -14.19
N THR A 78 -11.21 26.89 -13.42
CA THR A 78 -9.83 26.65 -13.82
C THR A 78 -9.68 25.15 -14.07
N MET A 79 -9.36 24.76 -15.31
CA MET A 79 -9.19 23.35 -15.66
C MET A 79 -8.09 22.72 -14.80
N SER A 80 -8.36 21.49 -14.36
CA SER A 80 -7.48 20.62 -13.58
C SER A 80 -6.05 20.62 -14.11
N ALA A 81 -5.07 20.81 -13.22
CA ALA A 81 -3.65 20.57 -13.50
C ALA A 81 -3.48 19.21 -14.23
N THR A 82 -2.74 19.22 -15.33
CA THR A 82 -2.41 18.02 -16.11
C THR A 82 -1.77 16.99 -15.17
N GLN A 83 -2.44 15.87 -14.93
CA GLN A 83 -1.89 14.79 -14.11
C GLN A 83 -0.85 14.03 -14.93
N PHE A 84 0.42 14.18 -14.56
CA PHE A 84 1.50 13.38 -15.13
C PHE A 84 1.51 12.00 -14.48
N PHE A 85 1.56 10.99 -15.33
CA PHE A 85 1.61 9.60 -14.89
C PHE A 85 3.04 9.07 -15.04
N PRO A 86 3.62 8.46 -13.99
CA PRO A 86 5.00 7.98 -14.05
C PRO A 86 5.14 6.89 -15.12
N ILE A 87 6.25 6.93 -15.85
CA ILE A 87 6.59 5.89 -16.83
C ILE A 87 6.88 4.55 -16.10
N PRO A 88 6.32 3.41 -16.56
CA PRO A 88 6.65 2.10 -15.99
C PRO A 88 8.16 1.83 -16.06
N PRO A 89 8.81 1.29 -15.00
CA PRO A 89 10.26 1.09 -14.96
C PRO A 89 10.79 0.25 -16.13
N GLU A 90 10.02 -0.74 -16.58
CA GLU A 90 10.38 -1.61 -17.69
C GLU A 90 10.41 -0.83 -19.01
N LEU A 91 9.38 0.01 -19.24
CA LEU A 91 9.28 0.83 -20.44
C LEU A 91 10.36 1.91 -20.47
N PHE A 92 10.66 2.50 -19.31
CA PHE A 92 11.74 3.47 -19.14
C PHE A 92 13.11 2.84 -19.43
N SER A 93 13.40 1.67 -18.86
CA SER A 93 14.66 0.96 -19.12
C SER A 93 14.83 0.63 -20.61
N ARG A 94 13.73 0.23 -21.28
CA ARG A 94 13.70 -0.05 -22.71
C ARG A 94 13.89 1.20 -23.55
N ALA A 95 13.33 2.34 -23.15
CA ALA A 95 13.51 3.62 -23.83
C ALA A 95 14.98 4.08 -23.75
N CYS A 96 15.57 4.06 -22.55
CA CYS A 96 16.98 4.40 -22.34
C CYS A 96 17.92 3.52 -23.16
N ARG A 97 17.69 2.19 -23.19
CA ARG A 97 18.45 1.27 -24.04
C ARG A 97 18.27 1.59 -25.53
N THR A 98 17.04 1.85 -25.98
CA THR A 98 16.78 2.16 -27.40
C THR A 98 17.46 3.46 -27.84
N VAL A 99 17.49 4.50 -27.00
CA VAL A 99 18.23 5.73 -27.27
C VAL A 99 19.74 5.48 -27.29
N THR A 100 20.24 4.68 -26.35
CA THR A 100 21.65 4.26 -26.30
C THR A 100 22.07 3.54 -27.57
N ASP A 101 21.24 2.60 -28.05
CA ASP A 101 21.54 1.75 -29.19
C ASP A 101 21.40 2.49 -30.54
N ARG A 102 20.44 3.42 -30.65
CA ARG A 102 20.08 4.07 -31.93
C ARG A 102 20.57 5.50 -32.10
N VAL A 103 20.89 6.19 -31.02
CA VAL A 103 21.25 7.63 -31.05
C VAL A 103 22.65 7.83 -30.47
N SER A 104 22.81 7.62 -29.16
CA SER A 104 24.09 7.76 -28.45
C SER A 104 23.94 7.27 -27.01
N GLN A 105 25.04 6.78 -26.42
CA GLN A 105 25.08 6.33 -25.03
C GLN A 105 24.71 7.46 -24.06
N LEU A 106 23.70 7.22 -23.21
CA LEU A 106 23.28 8.17 -22.18
C LEU A 106 24.25 8.15 -20.96
N PRO A 107 24.54 9.32 -20.35
CA PRO A 107 24.22 10.67 -20.81
C PRO A 107 25.16 11.13 -21.94
N PHE A 108 24.68 11.98 -22.86
CA PHE A 108 25.50 12.58 -23.92
C PHE A 108 25.16 14.06 -24.16
N LEU A 109 26.08 14.81 -24.76
CA LEU A 109 25.90 16.23 -25.11
C LEU A 109 25.47 16.36 -26.57
N ARG A 110 24.38 17.09 -26.84
CA ARG A 110 23.91 17.40 -28.21
C ARG A 110 23.42 18.84 -28.30
N SER A 111 23.99 19.60 -29.23
CA SER A 111 23.68 21.03 -29.42
C SER A 111 23.75 21.86 -28.13
N GLY A 112 24.72 21.56 -27.26
CA GLY A 112 24.91 22.24 -25.97
C GLY A 112 23.96 21.79 -24.84
N VAL A 113 23.06 20.82 -25.09
CA VAL A 113 22.15 20.25 -24.08
C VAL A 113 22.62 18.85 -23.69
N THR A 114 22.78 18.60 -22.39
CA THR A 114 23.08 17.27 -21.85
C THR A 114 21.80 16.43 -21.80
N VAL A 115 21.72 15.42 -22.65
CA VAL A 115 20.59 14.49 -22.72
C VAL A 115 20.81 13.38 -21.69
N THR A 116 19.90 13.30 -20.72
CA THR A 116 19.92 12.30 -19.63
C THR A 116 18.72 11.36 -19.72
N GLY A 117 18.78 10.23 -19.00
CA GLY A 117 17.62 9.35 -18.86
C GLY A 117 16.42 10.05 -18.20
N GLU A 118 16.66 10.96 -17.25
CA GLU A 118 15.61 11.74 -16.60
C GLU A 118 14.87 12.65 -17.60
N MET A 119 15.61 13.35 -18.47
CA MET A 119 15.02 14.18 -19.53
C MET A 119 14.15 13.36 -20.49
N LEU A 120 14.61 12.14 -20.82
CA LEU A 120 13.84 11.20 -21.62
C LEU A 120 12.53 10.79 -20.93
N GLY A 121 12.60 10.45 -19.64
CA GLY A 121 11.44 10.06 -18.84
C GLY A 121 10.40 11.17 -18.78
N VAL A 122 10.81 12.39 -18.41
CA VAL A 122 9.92 13.55 -18.33
C VAL A 122 9.27 13.87 -19.68
N ALA A 123 10.02 13.83 -20.78
CA ALA A 123 9.47 14.08 -22.10
C ALA A 123 8.41 13.03 -22.49
N MET A 124 8.69 11.74 -22.27
CA MET A 124 7.74 10.67 -22.55
C MET A 124 6.49 10.77 -21.68
N GLU A 125 6.63 11.05 -20.39
CA GLU A 125 5.49 11.22 -19.48
C GLU A 125 4.62 12.41 -19.88
N SER A 126 5.23 13.52 -20.29
CA SER A 126 4.52 14.74 -20.72
C SER A 126 3.72 14.47 -22.00
N LEU A 127 4.33 13.79 -22.97
CA LEU A 127 3.61 13.36 -24.17
C LEU A 127 2.49 12.38 -23.83
N ASN A 128 2.72 11.44 -22.91
CA ASN A 128 1.70 10.46 -22.53
C ASN A 128 0.56 11.06 -21.71
N ALA A 129 0.75 12.20 -21.04
CA ALA A 129 -0.30 12.88 -20.29
C ALA A 129 -1.39 13.48 -21.19
N VAL A 130 -1.06 13.83 -22.44
CA VAL A 130 -2.01 14.43 -23.39
C VAL A 130 -2.84 13.36 -24.11
N PRO A 131 -4.15 13.53 -24.30
CA PRO A 131 -5.01 12.53 -24.94
C PRO A 131 -4.53 12.07 -26.33
N GLN A 132 -4.03 13.01 -27.14
CA GLN A 132 -3.51 12.74 -28.50
C GLN A 132 -2.08 12.19 -28.52
N LYS A 133 -1.46 12.07 -27.33
CA LYS A 133 -0.08 11.66 -27.15
C LYS A 133 0.92 12.54 -27.91
N ALA A 134 0.54 13.80 -28.17
CA ALA A 134 1.26 14.74 -29.01
C ALA A 134 1.31 16.12 -28.35
N LEU A 135 2.47 16.76 -28.37
CA LEU A 135 2.70 18.11 -27.83
C LEU A 135 3.49 18.98 -28.81
N ALA A 136 3.23 20.29 -28.79
CA ALA A 136 4.03 21.25 -29.53
C ALA A 136 5.45 21.25 -28.95
N ILE A 137 6.48 21.33 -29.81
CA ILE A 137 7.87 21.36 -29.32
C ILE A 137 8.14 22.65 -28.53
N THR A 138 7.55 23.76 -28.97
CA THR A 138 7.70 25.08 -28.35
C THR A 138 6.33 25.66 -28.10
N THR A 139 6.14 26.23 -26.91
CA THR A 139 4.90 26.90 -26.52
C THR A 139 4.79 28.20 -27.32
N PRO A 140 3.70 28.42 -28.09
CA PRO A 140 3.54 29.65 -28.85
C PRO A 140 3.55 30.89 -27.93
N ARG A 141 4.20 31.97 -28.37
CA ARG A 141 4.26 33.23 -27.60
C ARG A 141 2.88 33.86 -27.37
N ASP A 142 1.95 33.58 -28.28
CA ASP A 142 0.57 34.08 -28.24
C ASP A 142 -0.39 33.09 -27.55
N ALA A 143 0.15 32.15 -26.76
CA ALA A 143 -0.65 31.24 -25.96
C ALA A 143 -1.43 32.03 -24.89
N GLY A 144 -2.67 32.41 -25.22
CA GLY A 144 -3.61 32.95 -24.24
C GLY A 144 -3.88 31.94 -23.12
N SER A 145 -4.44 32.43 -22.01
CA SER A 145 -4.88 31.58 -20.89
C SER A 145 -5.88 30.53 -21.40
N GLY A 146 -5.42 29.28 -21.53
CA GLY A 146 -6.21 28.17 -22.06
C GLY A 146 -5.55 27.36 -23.20
N MET A 147 -4.37 27.75 -23.68
CA MET A 147 -3.58 26.88 -24.54
C MET A 147 -2.79 25.86 -23.69
N GLU A 148 -2.74 24.60 -24.15
CA GLU A 148 -1.92 23.58 -23.51
C GLU A 148 -0.43 23.93 -23.64
N ASP A 149 0.31 23.75 -22.56
CA ASP A 149 1.75 23.96 -22.53
C ASP A 149 2.48 23.03 -23.51
N GLY A 150 3.46 23.59 -24.21
CA GLY A 150 4.37 22.83 -25.06
C GLY A 150 5.37 22.01 -24.25
N LEU A 151 6.11 21.14 -24.95
CA LEU A 151 7.13 20.29 -24.36
C LEU A 151 8.25 21.10 -23.68
N ASP A 152 8.56 22.28 -24.19
CA ASP A 152 9.53 23.21 -23.61
C ASP A 152 9.14 23.66 -22.20
N ARG A 153 7.89 24.05 -21.99
CA ARG A 153 7.38 24.43 -20.66
C ARG A 153 7.33 23.24 -19.71
N CYS A 154 6.85 22.07 -20.17
CA CYS A 154 6.86 20.86 -19.36
C CYS A 154 8.28 20.49 -18.87
N LEU A 155 9.30 20.63 -19.72
CA LEU A 155 10.69 20.35 -19.35
C LEU A 155 11.28 21.43 -18.44
N GLU A 156 11.00 22.70 -18.73
CA GLU A 156 11.45 23.84 -17.91
C GLU A 156 10.93 23.72 -16.47
N GLU A 157 9.63 23.45 -16.31
CA GLU A 157 8.99 23.32 -15.01
C GLU A 157 9.51 22.12 -14.21
N ARG A 158 9.66 20.96 -14.88
CA ARG A 158 9.97 19.70 -14.19
C ARG A 158 11.47 19.48 -13.95
N LEU A 159 12.33 19.99 -14.84
CA LEU A 159 13.78 19.75 -14.79
C LEU A 159 14.59 21.01 -14.51
N ARG A 160 13.98 22.20 -14.52
CA ARG A 160 14.66 23.50 -14.35
C ARG A 160 15.79 23.73 -15.35
N VAL A 161 15.61 23.23 -16.58
CA VAL A 161 16.54 23.42 -17.71
C VAL A 161 15.94 24.40 -18.73
N PRO A 162 16.76 25.08 -19.56
CA PRO A 162 16.25 25.95 -20.62
C PRO A 162 15.34 25.18 -21.60
N GLY A 163 14.03 25.39 -21.46
CA GLY A 163 12.99 24.55 -22.08
C GLY A 163 13.07 24.48 -23.61
N THR A 164 13.30 25.61 -24.28
CA THR A 164 13.23 25.67 -25.76
C THR A 164 14.34 24.85 -26.43
N ALA A 165 15.59 25.00 -25.98
CA ALA A 165 16.72 24.23 -26.52
C ALA A 165 16.60 22.74 -26.14
N ALA A 166 16.21 22.46 -24.89
CA ALA A 166 16.04 21.10 -24.42
C ALA A 166 14.92 20.35 -25.19
N ALA A 167 13.77 21.01 -25.42
CA ALA A 167 12.66 20.43 -26.16
C ALA A 167 13.00 20.09 -27.61
N GLN A 168 13.75 20.96 -28.30
CA GLN A 168 14.21 20.67 -29.66
C GLN A 168 15.16 19.47 -29.70
N VAL A 169 16.16 19.44 -28.81
CA VAL A 169 17.13 18.35 -28.74
C VAL A 169 16.45 17.03 -28.37
N ILE A 170 15.58 17.00 -27.36
CA ILE A 170 14.92 15.76 -26.93
C ILE A 170 13.89 15.28 -27.96
N ALA A 171 13.22 16.19 -28.68
CA ALA A 171 12.34 15.84 -29.80
C ALA A 171 13.12 15.11 -30.90
N GLU A 172 14.29 15.62 -31.29
CA GLU A 172 15.15 14.95 -32.27
C GLU A 172 15.66 13.60 -31.80
N VAL A 173 16.03 13.47 -30.51
CA VAL A 173 16.49 12.22 -29.92
C VAL A 173 15.38 11.18 -29.90
N LEU A 174 14.17 11.55 -29.47
CA LEU A 174 13.00 10.66 -29.44
C LEU A 174 12.60 10.19 -30.85
N VAL A 175 12.63 11.10 -31.83
CA VAL A 175 12.36 10.78 -33.24
C VAL A 175 13.47 9.89 -33.82
N GLY A 176 14.74 10.21 -33.58
CA GLY A 176 15.88 9.41 -34.04
C GLY A 176 15.91 8.00 -33.45
N ALA A 177 15.44 7.82 -32.21
CA ALA A 177 15.31 6.51 -31.59
C ALA A 177 14.09 5.71 -32.09
N GLY A 178 13.14 6.33 -32.80
CA GLY A 178 11.85 5.74 -33.16
C GLY A 178 10.93 5.55 -31.94
N ILE A 179 11.08 6.41 -30.93
CA ILE A 179 10.22 6.47 -29.73
C ILE A 179 9.04 7.43 -29.95
N ALA A 180 9.27 8.49 -30.73
CA ALA A 180 8.26 9.43 -31.18
C ALA A 180 8.33 9.60 -32.71
N GLU A 181 7.29 10.22 -33.27
CA GLU A 181 7.22 10.65 -34.66
C GLU A 181 6.96 12.17 -34.73
N PRO A 182 7.42 12.87 -35.78
CA PRO A 182 7.05 14.27 -36.00
C PRO A 182 5.53 14.41 -36.17
N ALA A 183 4.94 15.42 -35.54
CA ALA A 183 3.51 15.69 -35.64
C ALA A 183 3.26 17.16 -36.01
N ARG A 184 2.09 17.43 -36.59
CA ARG A 184 1.56 18.78 -36.77
C ARG A 184 0.36 18.96 -35.85
N ILE A 185 0.40 19.98 -35.00
CA ILE A 185 -0.63 20.21 -33.99
C ILE A 185 -1.40 21.46 -34.40
N PRO A 186 -2.69 21.33 -34.75
CA PRO A 186 -3.51 22.48 -35.13
C PRO A 186 -3.80 23.33 -33.90
N ASN A 187 -3.44 24.61 -33.92
CA ASN A 187 -3.87 25.56 -32.91
C ASN A 187 -5.32 25.97 -33.20
N LYS A 188 -6.22 25.62 -32.28
CA LYS A 188 -7.66 25.88 -32.41
C LYS A 188 -8.01 27.37 -32.53
N HIS A 189 -7.19 28.26 -31.96
CA HIS A 189 -7.45 29.69 -31.93
C HIS A 189 -6.89 30.42 -33.16
N THR A 190 -5.68 30.06 -33.59
CA THR A 190 -5.00 30.76 -34.70
C THR A 190 -5.16 30.06 -36.04
N HIS A 191 -5.73 28.85 -36.07
CA HIS A 191 -5.81 27.97 -37.24
C HIS A 191 -4.45 27.69 -37.91
N ARG A 192 -3.34 27.96 -37.22
CA ARG A 192 -1.98 27.64 -37.68
C ARG A 192 -1.54 26.29 -37.14
N GLU A 193 -0.84 25.53 -37.97
CA GLU A 193 -0.20 24.28 -37.54
C GLU A 193 1.14 24.57 -36.88
N HIS A 194 1.38 23.98 -35.71
CA HIS A 194 2.66 24.05 -35.01
C HIS A 194 3.43 22.75 -35.14
N ARG A 195 4.77 22.84 -35.15
CA ARG A 195 5.65 21.67 -35.12
C ARG A 195 5.54 21.00 -33.75
N GLY A 196 5.13 19.73 -33.75
CA GLY A 196 5.01 18.91 -32.56
C GLY A 196 5.72 17.57 -32.71
N ILE A 197 5.64 16.77 -31.66
CA ILE A 197 6.04 15.37 -31.67
C ILE A 197 4.92 14.53 -31.05
N ARG A 198 4.80 13.27 -31.48
CA ARG A 198 3.82 12.30 -30.97
C ARG A 198 4.51 11.02 -30.55
N LEU A 199 4.17 10.48 -29.39
CA LEU A 199 4.64 9.14 -29.00
C LEU A 199 4.07 8.07 -29.94
N VAL A 200 4.92 7.17 -30.42
CA VAL A 200 4.46 6.04 -31.24
C VAL A 200 3.76 5.02 -30.33
N ALA A 201 2.71 4.35 -30.82
CA ALA A 201 1.86 3.45 -30.02
C ALA A 201 2.62 2.45 -29.11
N PRO A 202 3.73 1.79 -29.54
CA PRO A 202 4.49 0.88 -28.68
C PRO A 202 5.15 1.51 -27.45
N TRP A 203 5.21 2.84 -27.41
CA TRP A 203 5.80 3.67 -26.35
C TRP A 203 4.76 4.43 -25.52
N THR A 204 3.46 4.20 -25.79
CA THR A 204 2.37 4.73 -25.00
C THR A 204 2.00 3.76 -23.88
N TRP A 205 1.50 4.28 -22.76
CA TRP A 205 0.96 3.47 -21.68
C TRP A 205 -0.31 4.10 -21.12
N HIS A 206 -1.25 3.26 -20.77
CA HIS A 206 -2.48 3.67 -20.09
C HIS A 206 -2.34 3.34 -18.61
N ILE A 207 -2.61 4.32 -17.75
CA ILE A 207 -3.03 4.01 -16.38
C ILE A 207 -4.54 3.79 -16.44
N ALA A 208 -4.99 2.71 -15.80
CA ALA A 208 -6.37 2.29 -15.84
C ALA A 208 -7.33 3.43 -15.41
N SER A 209 -8.35 3.65 -16.25
CA SER A 209 -9.52 4.55 -16.10
C SER A 209 -9.25 6.05 -16.37
N ALA A 210 -9.98 6.76 -17.23
CA ALA A 210 -11.39 6.66 -17.58
C ALA A 210 -11.62 6.90 -19.09
N LEU A 211 -12.73 6.37 -19.61
CA LEU A 211 -13.25 6.49 -20.99
C LEU A 211 -12.67 5.47 -21.98
N ALA A 212 -13.31 4.30 -22.05
CA ALA A 212 -13.32 3.48 -23.26
C ALA A 212 -14.78 3.18 -23.65
N PRO A 213 -15.10 3.06 -24.95
CA PRO A 213 -16.47 3.11 -25.46
C PRO A 213 -17.24 1.85 -25.06
N SER A 214 -18.46 2.03 -24.54
CA SER A 214 -19.43 0.93 -24.42
C SER A 214 -19.83 0.48 -25.83
N VAL A 215 -19.32 -0.66 -26.28
CA VAL A 215 -19.89 -1.36 -27.44
C VAL A 215 -21.20 -1.99 -26.96
N ARG A 216 -22.32 -1.28 -27.16
CA ARG A 216 -23.65 -1.88 -27.04
C ARG A 216 -23.87 -2.75 -28.27
N LEU A 217 -23.93 -4.07 -28.06
CA LEU A 217 -24.44 -5.01 -29.05
C LEU A 217 -25.93 -4.70 -29.27
N GLY A 218 -26.27 -4.20 -30.46
CA GLY A 218 -27.64 -4.04 -30.90
C GLY A 218 -28.25 -5.40 -31.23
N GLY A 219 -29.29 -5.78 -30.51
CA GLY A 219 -30.13 -6.94 -30.79
C GLY A 219 -31.40 -6.85 -29.95
N ALA A 220 -32.54 -6.73 -30.62
CA ALA A 220 -33.85 -6.45 -30.05
C ALA A 220 -34.35 -7.57 -29.12
N GLY A 221 -34.82 -7.18 -27.92
CA GLY A 221 -35.48 -8.03 -26.94
C GLY A 221 -35.37 -7.42 -25.54
N ASP A 222 -36.49 -6.96 -24.98
CA ASP A 222 -36.60 -6.11 -23.77
C ASP A 222 -36.21 -6.79 -22.44
N GLY A 223 -34.93 -7.14 -22.32
CA GLY A 223 -34.28 -7.42 -21.05
C GLY A 223 -32.82 -6.95 -21.10
N PRO A 224 -32.23 -6.45 -19.99
CA PRO A 224 -30.83 -6.08 -19.98
C PRO A 224 -30.00 -7.34 -20.30
N ALA A 225 -29.45 -7.39 -21.51
CA ALA A 225 -28.62 -8.49 -21.97
C ALA A 225 -27.37 -8.54 -21.06
N LEU A 226 -27.36 -9.48 -20.11
CA LEU A 226 -26.20 -9.75 -19.27
C LEU A 226 -24.98 -9.96 -20.17
N SER A 227 -23.96 -9.14 -19.95
CA SER A 227 -22.69 -9.29 -20.65
C SER A 227 -22.11 -10.64 -20.25
N TRP A 228 -21.51 -11.38 -21.18
CA TRP A 228 -20.81 -12.62 -20.83
C TRP A 228 -19.65 -12.38 -19.85
N MET A 229 -19.23 -11.13 -19.68
CA MET A 229 -18.23 -10.72 -18.68
C MET A 229 -18.77 -10.68 -17.25
N ASP A 230 -20.09 -10.61 -17.06
CA ASP A 230 -20.69 -10.51 -15.72
C ASP A 230 -20.65 -11.85 -14.97
N VAL A 231 -20.53 -12.97 -15.70
CA VAL A 231 -20.48 -14.33 -15.14
C VAL A 231 -19.45 -15.16 -15.89
N CYS A 232 -18.40 -15.58 -15.19
CA CYS A 232 -17.37 -16.44 -15.77
C CYS A 232 -17.97 -17.78 -16.21
N PRO A 233 -17.78 -18.19 -17.48
CA PRO A 233 -18.34 -19.45 -17.97
C PRO A 233 -17.75 -20.68 -17.26
N VAL A 234 -16.52 -20.57 -16.73
CA VAL A 234 -15.80 -21.68 -16.09
C VAL A 234 -16.34 -22.00 -14.70
N CYS A 235 -16.40 -21.01 -13.81
CA CYS A 235 -16.82 -21.21 -12.42
C CYS A 235 -18.26 -20.77 -12.13
N ARG A 236 -18.90 -20.02 -13.04
CA ARG A 236 -20.25 -19.43 -12.91
C ARG A 236 -20.43 -18.51 -11.70
N THR A 237 -19.36 -18.16 -11.00
CA THR A 237 -19.39 -17.34 -9.78
C THR A 237 -18.56 -16.07 -9.93
N GLY A 238 -17.40 -16.15 -10.58
CA GLY A 238 -16.49 -15.01 -10.73
C GLY A 238 -16.91 -14.05 -11.83
N ILE A 239 -16.50 -12.79 -11.66
CA ILE A 239 -16.66 -11.73 -12.66
C ILE A 239 -15.41 -11.74 -13.54
N LEU A 240 -15.59 -11.47 -14.82
CA LEU A 240 -14.50 -11.38 -15.78
C LEU A 240 -14.02 -9.94 -15.91
N GLU A 241 -12.78 -9.70 -15.52
CA GLU A 241 -12.15 -8.38 -15.55
C GLU A 241 -11.18 -8.28 -16.70
N ARG A 242 -11.18 -7.13 -17.38
CA ARG A 242 -10.22 -6.84 -18.45
C ARG A 242 -8.86 -6.46 -17.83
N VAL A 243 -7.84 -7.27 -18.10
CA VAL A 243 -6.46 -7.02 -17.68
C VAL A 243 -5.64 -6.53 -18.87
N THR A 244 -5.15 -5.30 -18.78
CA THR A 244 -4.25 -4.67 -19.76
C THR A 244 -2.81 -4.66 -19.23
N GLY A 245 -1.82 -4.78 -20.11
CA GLY A 245 -0.41 -4.50 -19.77
C GLY A 245 0.40 -5.65 -19.14
N LYS A 246 -0.19 -6.85 -18.93
CA LYS A 246 0.54 -8.05 -18.51
C LYS A 246 0.65 -9.03 -19.68
N GLN A 247 1.88 -9.34 -20.12
CA GLN A 247 2.10 -10.35 -21.15
C GLN A 247 1.94 -11.75 -20.56
N LEU A 248 1.11 -12.59 -21.17
CA LEU A 248 1.02 -14.01 -20.84
C LEU A 248 2.15 -14.77 -21.56
N PHE A 249 2.90 -15.59 -20.83
CA PHE A 249 3.95 -16.44 -21.41
C PHE A 249 3.35 -17.38 -22.47
N GLY A 250 3.91 -17.36 -23.69
CA GLY A 250 3.49 -18.24 -24.79
C GLY A 250 2.30 -17.76 -25.62
N VAL A 251 1.72 -16.58 -25.32
CA VAL A 251 0.61 -16.01 -26.09
C VAL A 251 1.12 -14.85 -26.98
N PRO A 252 0.73 -14.78 -28.28
CA PRO A 252 1.01 -13.62 -29.13
C PRO A 252 0.56 -12.30 -28.48
N ARG A 253 1.24 -11.19 -28.78
CA ARG A 253 0.92 -9.88 -28.18
C ARG A 253 -0.56 -9.54 -28.39
N THR A 254 -1.34 -9.61 -27.32
CA THR A 254 -2.72 -9.13 -27.23
C THR A 254 -2.72 -7.91 -26.32
N ASP A 255 -3.43 -6.85 -26.70
CA ASP A 255 -3.45 -5.59 -25.94
C ASP A 255 -4.07 -5.76 -24.54
N PHE A 256 -4.90 -6.80 -24.38
CA PHE A 256 -5.52 -7.19 -23.13
C PHE A 256 -5.90 -8.66 -23.15
N TYR A 257 -6.09 -9.22 -21.97
CA TYR A 257 -6.83 -10.46 -21.77
C TYR A 257 -7.93 -10.22 -20.74
N ILE A 258 -8.81 -11.18 -20.57
CA ILE A 258 -9.90 -11.14 -19.61
C ILE A 258 -9.62 -12.21 -18.57
N GLU A 259 -9.69 -11.87 -17.28
CA GLU A 259 -9.35 -12.75 -16.17
C GLU A 259 -10.55 -12.89 -15.22
N CYS A 260 -10.85 -14.11 -14.80
CA CYS A 260 -11.88 -14.35 -13.80
C CYS A 260 -11.33 -14.12 -12.38
N SER A 261 -12.01 -13.29 -11.61
CA SER A 261 -11.66 -12.99 -10.21
C SER A 261 -11.80 -14.18 -9.25
N SER A 262 -12.63 -15.18 -9.59
CA SER A 262 -12.83 -16.35 -8.73
C SER A 262 -11.95 -17.53 -9.13
N CYS A 263 -11.93 -17.90 -10.43
CA CYS A 263 -11.25 -19.11 -10.87
C CYS A 263 -9.90 -18.91 -11.58
N GLY A 264 -9.50 -17.65 -11.80
CA GLY A 264 -8.32 -17.30 -12.59
C GLY A 264 -8.39 -17.80 -14.03
N GLY A 265 -9.59 -18.00 -14.57
CA GLY A 265 -9.81 -18.31 -15.98
C GLY A 265 -9.37 -17.13 -16.85
N LYS A 266 -8.47 -17.35 -17.81
CA LYS A 266 -7.94 -16.31 -18.70
C LYS A 266 -8.41 -16.49 -20.12
N PHE A 267 -9.00 -15.46 -20.69
CA PHE A 267 -9.52 -15.42 -22.05
C PHE A 267 -8.78 -14.38 -22.86
N ILE A 268 -8.22 -14.77 -24.01
CA ILE A 268 -7.49 -13.87 -24.90
C ILE A 268 -8.37 -13.55 -26.11
N PRO A 269 -8.37 -12.30 -26.59
CA PRO A 269 -9.09 -11.94 -27.82
C PRO A 269 -8.43 -12.59 -29.04
N VAL A 270 -9.24 -13.13 -29.94
CA VAL A 270 -8.85 -13.72 -31.22
C VAL A 270 -9.86 -13.25 -32.27
N GLY A 271 -9.56 -12.12 -32.93
CA GLY A 271 -10.53 -11.45 -33.80
C GLY A 271 -11.74 -10.94 -33.01
N GLN A 272 -12.95 -11.36 -33.40
CA GLN A 272 -14.20 -11.04 -32.70
C GLN A 272 -14.57 -12.06 -31.61
N ALA A 273 -13.73 -13.07 -31.41
CA ALA A 273 -13.95 -14.17 -30.48
C ALA A 273 -12.93 -14.15 -29.35
N TYR A 274 -13.13 -15.02 -28.36
CA TYR A 274 -12.25 -15.17 -27.21
C TYR A 274 -11.86 -16.63 -27.02
N ARG A 275 -10.59 -16.86 -26.71
CA ARG A 275 -10.02 -18.19 -26.45
C ARG A 275 -9.63 -18.33 -24.99
N LEU A 276 -10.11 -19.38 -24.34
CA LEU A 276 -9.75 -19.71 -22.97
C LEU A 276 -8.35 -20.38 -22.96
N VAL A 277 -7.36 -19.74 -22.35
CA VAL A 277 -5.95 -20.22 -22.39
C VAL A 277 -5.46 -20.82 -21.08
N SER A 278 -6.08 -20.46 -19.95
CA SER A 278 -5.69 -21.02 -18.66
C SER A 278 -6.82 -20.94 -17.66
N ILE A 279 -6.81 -21.83 -16.68
CA ILE A 279 -7.68 -21.79 -15.50
C ILE A 279 -6.79 -22.06 -14.28
N ALA A 280 -6.85 -21.19 -13.26
CA ALA A 280 -5.93 -21.29 -12.12
C ALA A 280 -6.42 -22.30 -11.06
N THR A 281 -7.70 -22.25 -10.69
CA THR A 281 -8.19 -22.97 -9.50
C THR A 281 -9.12 -24.15 -9.81
N VAL A 282 -9.81 -24.17 -10.95
CA VAL A 282 -10.76 -25.24 -11.30
C VAL A 282 -10.05 -26.34 -12.09
N ARG A 283 -10.09 -27.57 -11.56
CA ARG A 283 -9.51 -28.79 -12.16
C ARG A 283 -10.54 -29.71 -12.80
N ASP A 284 -11.71 -29.19 -13.15
CA ASP A 284 -12.78 -29.99 -13.75
C ASP A 284 -12.34 -30.50 -15.15
N PRO A 285 -12.34 -31.81 -15.40
CA PRO A 285 -11.93 -32.39 -16.68
C PRO A 285 -12.77 -31.91 -17.87
N LEU A 286 -14.01 -31.44 -17.66
CA LEU A 286 -14.84 -30.87 -18.72
C LEU A 286 -14.17 -29.65 -19.36
N TRP A 287 -13.53 -28.81 -18.53
CA TRP A 287 -12.87 -27.59 -19.00
C TRP A 287 -11.55 -27.85 -19.70
N LYS A 288 -10.91 -28.98 -19.44
CA LYS A 288 -9.71 -29.41 -20.18
C LYS A 288 -9.99 -29.55 -21.68
N SER A 289 -11.21 -29.97 -22.04
CA SER A 289 -11.65 -30.05 -23.44
C SER A 289 -12.00 -28.70 -24.08
N GLN A 290 -12.15 -27.65 -23.27
CA GLN A 290 -12.51 -26.30 -23.71
C GLN A 290 -11.32 -25.33 -23.70
N LEU A 291 -10.20 -25.72 -23.08
CA LEU A 291 -8.93 -25.00 -23.22
C LEU A 291 -8.55 -24.92 -24.71
N ASP A 292 -8.02 -23.76 -25.08
CA ASP A 292 -7.64 -23.37 -26.45
C ASP A 292 -8.77 -23.31 -27.48
N LYS A 293 -10.03 -23.57 -27.09
CA LYS A 293 -11.17 -23.33 -27.97
C LYS A 293 -11.49 -21.84 -28.04
N THR A 294 -11.60 -21.35 -29.26
CA THR A 294 -12.02 -19.98 -29.57
C THR A 294 -13.53 -19.97 -29.75
N ARG A 295 -14.23 -19.11 -29.01
CA ARG A 295 -15.69 -18.97 -29.05
C ARG A 295 -16.08 -17.50 -29.07
N THR A 296 -17.18 -17.20 -29.72
CA THR A 296 -17.79 -15.86 -29.73
C THR A 296 -18.30 -15.47 -28.33
N PRO A 297 -18.45 -14.17 -28.05
CA PRO A 297 -19.09 -13.69 -26.82
C PRO A 297 -20.44 -14.35 -26.52
N GLY A 298 -21.27 -14.58 -27.54
CA GLY A 298 -22.57 -15.22 -27.40
C GLY A 298 -22.49 -16.67 -26.94
N GLU A 299 -21.52 -17.43 -27.48
CA GLU A 299 -21.27 -18.82 -27.06
C GLU A 299 -20.72 -18.91 -25.64
N TRP A 300 -19.83 -17.98 -25.25
CA TRP A 300 -19.36 -17.89 -23.86
C TRP A 300 -20.49 -17.54 -22.90
N ALA A 301 -21.39 -16.62 -23.28
CA ALA A 301 -22.59 -16.31 -22.51
C ALA A 301 -23.50 -17.54 -22.35
N ALA A 302 -23.68 -18.34 -23.42
CA ALA A 302 -24.47 -19.56 -23.39
C ALA A 302 -23.87 -20.60 -22.43
N LEU A 303 -22.54 -20.77 -22.45
CA LEU A 303 -21.84 -21.66 -21.51
C LEU A 303 -21.95 -21.19 -20.05
N ALA A 304 -21.89 -19.88 -19.81
CA ALA A 304 -22.03 -19.29 -18.47
C ALA A 304 -23.43 -19.51 -17.87
N ARG A 305 -24.49 -19.49 -18.70
CA ARG A 305 -25.87 -19.81 -18.28
C ARG A 305 -26.06 -21.29 -17.93
N GLY A 306 -25.24 -22.19 -18.49
CA GLY A 306 -25.35 -23.62 -18.32
C GLY A 306 -26.54 -24.24 -19.09
N PRO A 307 -26.57 -25.58 -19.24
CA PRO A 307 -27.61 -26.28 -20.00
C PRO A 307 -28.96 -26.45 -19.26
N GLY A 308 -29.27 -25.63 -18.27
CA GLY A 308 -30.48 -25.75 -17.44
C GLY A 308 -31.54 -24.69 -17.74
N PRO A 309 -32.84 -24.96 -17.46
CA PRO A 309 -33.89 -23.95 -17.52
C PRO A 309 -33.54 -22.79 -16.58
N VAL A 310 -33.57 -21.57 -17.13
CA VAL A 310 -33.16 -20.34 -16.47
C VAL A 310 -34.02 -20.11 -15.21
N LYS A 311 -33.46 -20.37 -14.02
CA LYS A 311 -34.02 -19.77 -12.80
C LYS A 311 -33.79 -18.25 -12.91
N PRO A 312 -34.82 -17.42 -12.68
CA PRO A 312 -34.67 -15.97 -12.80
C PRO A 312 -33.50 -15.51 -11.91
N PRO A 313 -32.67 -14.59 -12.43
CA PRO A 313 -31.51 -14.11 -11.71
C PRO A 313 -31.96 -13.55 -10.37
N VAL A 314 -31.39 -14.08 -9.29
CA VAL A 314 -31.51 -13.50 -7.95
C VAL A 314 -30.97 -12.08 -8.07
N GLN A 315 -31.85 -11.08 -8.01
CA GLN A 315 -31.46 -9.67 -8.01
C GLN A 315 -30.49 -9.45 -6.86
N ARG A 316 -29.24 -9.07 -7.16
CA ARG A 316 -28.27 -8.67 -6.14
C ARG A 316 -28.26 -7.15 -5.99
N PRO A 317 -28.15 -6.61 -4.76
CA PRO A 317 -28.14 -5.18 -4.50
C PRO A 317 -26.93 -4.49 -5.16
N ALA A 318 -27.09 -3.19 -5.45
CA ALA A 318 -26.05 -2.33 -6.01
C ALA A 318 -24.71 -2.45 -5.27
N ALA A 319 -23.59 -2.33 -6.02
CA ALA A 319 -22.23 -2.41 -5.51
C ALA A 319 -22.00 -1.45 -4.34
N GLY A 320 -22.17 -1.96 -3.12
CA GLY A 320 -21.81 -1.30 -1.89
C GLY A 320 -20.30 -1.24 -1.75
N LYS A 321 -19.83 -0.12 -1.19
CA LYS A 321 -18.54 0.07 -0.54
C LYS A 321 -18.07 -1.25 0.12
N PRO A 322 -16.79 -1.67 -0.01
CA PRO A 322 -16.31 -2.94 0.52
C PRO A 322 -16.82 -3.12 1.95
N GLU A 323 -17.71 -4.10 2.15
CA GLU A 323 -18.36 -4.35 3.43
C GLU A 323 -17.26 -4.54 4.46
N THR A 324 -17.23 -3.64 5.45
CA THR A 324 -16.44 -3.81 6.65
C THR A 324 -16.68 -5.23 7.16
N PRO A 325 -15.64 -6.02 7.45
CA PRO A 325 -15.82 -7.39 7.93
C PRO A 325 -16.84 -7.37 9.07
N VAL A 326 -17.98 -8.03 8.85
CA VAL A 326 -19.10 -8.02 9.79
C VAL A 326 -18.61 -8.77 11.01
N LEU A 327 -18.34 -8.01 12.08
CA LEU A 327 -18.01 -8.61 13.36
C LEU A 327 -19.17 -9.53 13.78
N PRO A 328 -18.88 -10.71 14.35
CA PRO A 328 -19.94 -11.57 14.89
C PRO A 328 -20.78 -10.74 15.87
N LYS A 329 -22.10 -10.83 15.77
CA LYS A 329 -23.01 -10.09 16.66
C LYS A 329 -22.60 -10.36 18.10
N PRO A 330 -22.41 -9.31 18.91
CA PRO A 330 -22.07 -9.50 20.29
C PRO A 330 -23.27 -10.02 21.04
N SER A 331 -22.95 -10.83 22.02
CA SER A 331 -23.93 -11.71 22.63
C SER A 331 -24.42 -11.24 23.98
N VAL A 332 -23.63 -10.38 24.60
CA VAL A 332 -23.95 -9.74 25.87
C VAL A 332 -23.90 -8.25 25.62
N LEU A 333 -25.05 -7.60 25.77
CA LEU A 333 -25.14 -6.15 25.79
C LEU A 333 -24.71 -5.68 27.18
N LEU A 334 -23.56 -5.01 27.23
CA LEU A 334 -23.04 -4.46 28.47
C LEU A 334 -23.69 -3.10 28.77
N SER A 335 -23.96 -2.86 30.05
CA SER A 335 -24.57 -1.60 30.52
C SER A 335 -23.49 -0.56 30.81
N THR A 336 -23.57 0.58 30.13
CA THR A 336 -22.73 1.75 30.41
C THR A 336 -23.35 2.64 31.48
N LEU A 337 -22.52 3.10 32.41
CA LEU A 337 -22.89 4.02 33.48
C LEU A 337 -22.75 5.48 33.02
N LYS A 338 -23.24 6.42 33.84
CA LYS A 338 -23.20 7.86 33.54
C LYS A 338 -21.78 8.43 33.44
N ASP A 339 -20.83 7.83 34.13
CA ASP A 339 -19.40 8.18 34.12
C ASP A 339 -18.64 7.52 32.94
N GLY A 340 -19.34 6.75 32.10
CA GLY A 340 -18.74 5.97 31.02
C GLY A 340 -18.17 4.63 31.46
N SER A 341 -18.20 4.28 32.75
CA SER A 341 -17.75 2.97 33.23
C SER A 341 -18.67 1.86 32.70
N LEU A 342 -18.11 0.66 32.54
CA LEU A 342 -18.81 -0.51 32.02
C LEU A 342 -19.02 -1.54 33.11
N ALA A 343 -20.27 -1.91 33.35
CA ALA A 343 -20.63 -2.96 34.31
C ALA A 343 -20.55 -4.34 33.63
N VAL A 344 -19.66 -5.20 34.11
CA VAL A 344 -19.42 -6.54 33.55
C VAL A 344 -19.71 -7.61 34.62
N PRO A 345 -20.64 -8.55 34.38
CA PRO A 345 -20.90 -9.64 35.31
C PRO A 345 -19.80 -10.70 35.22
N VAL A 346 -19.00 -10.86 36.27
CA VAL A 346 -17.86 -11.78 36.35
C VAL A 346 -18.07 -12.68 37.57
N ALA A 347 -18.25 -13.99 37.34
CA ALA A 347 -18.41 -15.00 38.40
C ALA A 347 -19.48 -14.63 39.47
N GLY A 348 -20.63 -14.09 39.04
CA GLY A 348 -21.72 -13.71 39.93
C GLY A 348 -21.56 -12.35 40.64
N LYS A 349 -20.45 -11.64 40.39
CA LYS A 349 -20.23 -10.25 40.86
C LYS A 349 -20.30 -9.29 39.68
N ILE A 350 -20.70 -8.05 39.92
CA ILE A 350 -20.62 -6.98 38.91
C ILE A 350 -19.33 -6.20 39.15
N LEU A 351 -18.43 -6.24 38.17
CA LEU A 351 -17.20 -5.45 38.17
C LEU A 351 -17.38 -4.22 37.29
N TYR A 352 -16.75 -3.12 37.67
CA TYR A 352 -16.85 -1.84 36.97
C TYR A 352 -15.52 -1.52 36.30
N PHE A 353 -15.50 -1.59 34.97
CA PHE A 353 -14.33 -1.26 34.17
C PHE A 353 -14.37 0.21 33.74
N ARG A 354 -13.29 0.95 34.00
CA ARG A 354 -13.17 2.37 33.63
C ARG A 354 -12.74 2.50 32.17
N PRO A 355 -13.28 3.47 31.41
CA PRO A 355 -12.87 3.68 30.03
C PRO A 355 -11.42 4.18 29.96
N VAL A 356 -10.67 3.69 28.96
CA VAL A 356 -9.29 4.11 28.69
C VAL A 356 -9.29 4.97 27.42
N PRO A 357 -9.16 6.30 27.54
CA PRO A 357 -9.12 7.18 26.38
C PRO A 357 -7.89 6.87 25.52
N LEU A 358 -8.12 6.55 24.24
CA LEU A 358 -7.06 6.24 23.28
C LEU A 358 -6.80 7.40 22.33
N ARG A 359 -5.53 7.73 22.14
CA ARG A 359 -5.07 8.69 21.14
C ARG A 359 -4.44 7.95 19.96
N PHE A 360 -5.14 7.95 18.83
CA PHE A 360 -4.63 7.38 17.58
C PHE A 360 -3.66 8.34 16.88
N SER A 361 -2.63 7.79 16.27
CA SER A 361 -1.63 8.51 15.49
C SER A 361 -1.44 7.88 14.12
N GLY A 362 -1.46 8.71 13.08
CA GLY A 362 -1.28 8.30 11.70
C GLY A 362 -2.48 7.56 11.06
N SER A 363 -2.29 7.22 9.78
CA SER A 363 -3.24 6.46 9.00
C SER A 363 -3.19 4.98 9.35
N VAL A 364 -4.34 4.30 9.29
CA VAL A 364 -4.38 2.83 9.33
C VAL A 364 -3.71 2.29 8.05
N ARG A 365 -2.77 1.36 8.20
CA ARG A 365 -2.01 0.74 7.11
C ARG A 365 -2.31 -0.76 7.04
N GLY A 366 -2.52 -1.28 5.85
CA GLY A 366 -2.47 -2.73 5.60
C GLY A 366 -1.04 -3.21 5.42
N ASP A 367 -0.88 -4.52 5.19
CA ASP A 367 0.38 -5.12 4.72
C ASP A 367 1.58 -4.87 5.64
N ALA A 368 1.39 -4.91 6.96
CA ALA A 368 2.49 -4.68 7.90
C ALA A 368 3.67 -5.64 7.67
N PHE A 369 3.39 -6.89 7.28
CA PHE A 369 4.39 -7.90 6.94
C PHE A 369 5.30 -7.53 5.76
N PHE A 370 4.92 -6.58 4.89
CA PHE A 370 5.79 -6.11 3.79
C PHE A 370 7.14 -5.58 4.32
N ARG A 371 7.17 -5.10 5.56
CA ARG A 371 8.36 -4.51 6.19
C ARG A 371 9.27 -5.53 6.86
N VAL A 372 8.98 -6.83 6.79
CA VAL A 372 9.88 -7.88 7.30
C VAL A 372 11.21 -7.81 6.56
N GLN A 373 12.29 -7.60 7.31
CA GLN A 373 13.63 -7.41 6.75
C GLN A 373 14.42 -8.71 6.56
N ALA A 374 14.08 -9.75 7.33
CA ALA A 374 14.71 -11.07 7.22
C ALA A 374 14.53 -11.64 5.80
N THR A 375 15.51 -12.41 5.33
CA THR A 375 15.38 -13.14 4.06
C THR A 375 14.37 -14.27 4.18
N LEU A 376 13.84 -14.75 3.06
CA LEU A 376 12.94 -15.90 3.05
C LEU A 376 13.66 -17.15 3.60
N GLU A 377 14.95 -17.32 3.30
CA GLU A 377 15.77 -18.39 3.86
C GLU A 377 15.90 -18.30 5.39
N GLU A 378 16.22 -17.12 5.93
CA GLU A 378 16.30 -16.88 7.37
C GLU A 378 14.95 -17.13 8.07
N LEU A 379 13.85 -16.75 7.41
CA LEU A 379 12.50 -16.96 7.94
C LEU A 379 12.16 -18.46 8.01
N LEU A 380 12.46 -19.22 6.95
CA LEU A 380 12.22 -20.67 6.88
C LEU A 380 13.10 -21.49 7.82
N ALA A 381 14.26 -20.94 8.23
CA ALA A 381 15.10 -21.56 9.23
C ALA A 381 14.46 -21.56 10.64
N ARG A 382 13.44 -20.72 10.89
CA ARG A 382 12.75 -20.69 12.19
C ARG A 382 11.79 -21.88 12.30
N PRO A 383 11.68 -22.53 13.49
CA PRO A 383 10.85 -23.73 13.67
C PRO A 383 9.39 -23.58 13.21
N ALA A 384 8.79 -22.41 13.44
CA ALA A 384 7.41 -22.11 13.06
C ALA A 384 7.13 -22.26 11.56
N PHE A 385 8.14 -22.10 10.68
CA PHE A 385 7.97 -22.14 9.22
C PHE A 385 8.57 -23.40 8.58
N SER A 386 9.06 -24.35 9.39
CA SER A 386 9.70 -25.57 8.90
C SER A 386 8.82 -26.37 7.93
N HIS A 387 7.51 -26.40 8.19
CA HIS A 387 6.52 -27.08 7.35
C HIS A 387 6.36 -26.45 5.94
N LEU A 388 6.70 -25.18 5.77
CA LEU A 388 6.61 -24.47 4.47
C LEU A 388 7.82 -24.74 3.57
N ARG A 389 8.94 -25.20 4.16
CA ARG A 389 10.21 -25.32 3.46
C ARG A 389 10.15 -26.22 2.21
N PRO A 390 9.55 -27.43 2.25
CA PRO A 390 9.46 -28.29 1.07
C PRO A 390 8.74 -27.62 -0.11
N GLN A 391 7.67 -26.88 0.17
CA GLN A 391 6.89 -26.18 -0.85
C GLN A 391 7.62 -24.96 -1.40
N VAL A 392 8.35 -24.23 -0.53
CA VAL A 392 9.21 -23.13 -0.96
C VAL A 392 10.36 -23.62 -1.83
N ASP A 393 11.06 -24.68 -1.43
CA ASP A 393 12.18 -25.20 -2.20
C ASP A 393 11.72 -25.73 -3.57
N ALA A 394 10.53 -26.33 -3.64
CA ALA A 394 9.96 -26.84 -4.90
C ALA A 394 9.51 -25.73 -5.87
N LYS A 395 8.81 -24.68 -5.38
CA LYS A 395 8.15 -23.68 -6.24
C LYS A 395 8.87 -22.33 -6.27
N TYR A 396 9.60 -21.99 -5.22
CA TYR A 396 10.10 -20.63 -4.95
C TYR A 396 11.57 -20.56 -4.54
N SER A 397 12.38 -21.59 -4.77
CA SER A 397 13.80 -21.65 -4.38
C SER A 397 14.62 -20.41 -4.81
N ARG A 398 14.34 -19.87 -6.00
CA ARG A 398 15.00 -18.65 -6.50
C ARG A 398 14.75 -17.39 -5.66
N TYR A 399 13.74 -17.40 -4.78
CA TYR A 399 13.37 -16.29 -3.91
C TYR A 399 13.96 -16.41 -2.50
N LEU A 400 14.67 -17.49 -2.16
CA LEU A 400 15.28 -17.69 -0.84
C LEU A 400 16.15 -16.50 -0.37
N PRO A 401 16.98 -15.86 -1.23
CA PRO A 401 17.78 -14.70 -0.82
C PRO A 401 16.98 -13.39 -0.73
N LEU A 402 15.74 -13.35 -1.20
CA LEU A 402 14.91 -12.14 -1.18
C LEU A 402 14.38 -11.88 0.24
N ARG A 403 14.19 -10.60 0.59
CA ARG A 403 13.49 -10.23 1.84
C ARG A 403 12.09 -10.85 1.86
N ALA A 404 11.75 -11.52 2.95
CA ALA A 404 10.47 -12.21 3.10
C ALA A 404 9.28 -11.25 2.91
N GLY A 405 9.35 -10.03 3.43
CA GLY A 405 8.28 -9.04 3.25
C GLY A 405 7.98 -8.71 1.78
N ILE A 406 9.02 -8.59 0.94
CA ILE A 406 8.87 -8.34 -0.51
C ILE A 406 8.27 -9.57 -1.18
N PHE A 407 8.78 -10.76 -0.85
CA PHE A 407 8.26 -12.02 -1.38
C PHE A 407 6.76 -12.19 -1.07
N LEU A 408 6.35 -11.97 0.17
CA LEU A 408 4.95 -12.08 0.58
C LEU A 408 4.04 -11.06 -0.11
N SER A 409 4.51 -9.81 -0.28
CA SER A 409 3.77 -8.79 -1.04
C SER A 409 3.56 -9.20 -2.49
N GLN A 410 4.61 -9.75 -3.15
CA GLN A 410 4.49 -10.24 -4.52
C GLN A 410 3.50 -11.40 -4.64
N LEU A 411 3.44 -12.30 -3.65
CA LEU A 411 2.44 -13.37 -3.64
C LEU A 411 1.02 -12.81 -3.44
N LYS A 412 0.84 -11.86 -2.52
CA LYS A 412 -0.45 -11.20 -2.29
C LYS A 412 -0.95 -10.45 -3.54
N GLU A 413 -0.07 -9.70 -4.21
CA GLU A 413 -0.37 -8.99 -5.46
C GLU A 413 -0.75 -9.93 -6.61
N ARG A 414 -0.26 -11.18 -6.57
CA ARG A 414 -0.62 -12.24 -7.52
C ARG A 414 -1.84 -13.04 -7.10
N HIS A 415 -2.45 -12.68 -5.97
CA HIS A 415 -3.54 -13.43 -5.34
C HIS A 415 -3.20 -14.90 -5.08
N ASP A 416 -1.91 -15.22 -4.84
CA ASP A 416 -1.50 -16.59 -4.51
C ASP A 416 -1.76 -16.82 -3.00
N PRO A 417 -2.75 -17.65 -2.61
CA PRO A 417 -3.16 -17.78 -1.21
C PRO A 417 -2.04 -18.29 -0.29
N PHE A 418 -0.97 -18.85 -0.84
CA PHE A 418 0.17 -19.37 -0.10
C PHE A 418 0.84 -18.32 0.82
N TYR A 419 0.76 -17.00 0.51
CA TYR A 419 1.34 -15.99 1.41
C TYR A 419 0.73 -16.03 2.81
N ARG A 420 -0.54 -16.44 2.94
CA ARG A 420 -1.24 -16.51 4.23
C ARG A 420 -0.67 -17.59 5.14
N GLU A 421 -0.04 -18.62 4.60
CA GLU A 421 0.60 -19.67 5.40
C GLU A 421 1.83 -19.13 6.19
N PHE A 422 2.38 -17.98 5.79
CA PHE A 422 3.44 -17.29 6.53
C PHE A 422 2.91 -16.34 7.61
N LEU A 423 1.62 -16.06 7.63
CA LEU A 423 1.01 -15.08 8.51
C LEU A 423 0.24 -15.78 9.62
N ASN A 424 0.10 -15.11 10.75
CA ASN A 424 -0.89 -15.54 11.72
C ASN A 424 -2.32 -15.19 11.22
N PRO A 425 -3.40 -15.70 11.84
CA PRO A 425 -4.77 -15.51 11.35
C PRO A 425 -5.21 -14.05 11.18
N TYR A 426 -4.55 -13.13 11.88
CA TYR A 426 -4.83 -11.70 11.84
C TYR A 426 -3.69 -10.92 11.22
N GLY A 427 -2.73 -11.56 10.54
CA GLY A 427 -1.48 -10.97 10.05
C GLY A 427 -1.62 -10.14 8.77
N ASP A 428 -2.78 -10.22 8.11
CA ASP A 428 -3.12 -9.49 6.89
C ASP A 428 -4.16 -8.38 7.11
N GLU A 429 -4.34 -7.99 8.38
CA GLU A 429 -5.32 -6.98 8.77
C GLU A 429 -4.78 -5.55 8.60
N ARG A 430 -5.62 -4.57 8.95
CA ARG A 430 -5.26 -3.15 8.91
C ARG A 430 -4.90 -2.66 10.31
N TYR A 431 -3.69 -2.14 10.47
CA TYR A 431 -3.13 -1.73 11.76
C TYR A 431 -2.87 -0.24 11.84
N GLY A 432 -2.84 0.29 13.05
CA GLY A 432 -2.50 1.68 13.33
C GLY A 432 -1.64 1.81 14.58
N THR A 433 -1.31 3.05 14.91
CA THR A 433 -0.58 3.37 16.13
C THR A 433 -1.49 4.11 17.10
N PHE A 434 -1.58 3.67 18.35
CA PHE A 434 -2.32 4.37 19.40
C PHE A 434 -1.60 4.27 20.75
N ARG A 435 -1.97 5.15 21.68
CA ARG A 435 -1.51 5.18 23.07
C ARG A 435 -2.64 5.62 24.01
N ALA A 436 -2.53 5.36 25.31
CA ALA A 436 -3.43 5.94 26.30
C ALA A 436 -3.20 7.47 26.39
N ASP A 437 -4.26 8.26 26.49
CA ASP A 437 -4.17 9.73 26.57
C ASP A 437 -3.83 10.23 27.98
N ASP A 438 -4.21 9.47 29.02
CA ASP A 438 -3.87 9.74 30.43
C ASP A 438 -3.07 8.58 31.03
N PRO A 439 -1.73 8.59 30.95
CA PRO A 439 -0.93 7.49 31.47
C PRO A 439 -0.92 7.40 33.01
N GLU A 440 -1.19 8.49 33.74
CA GLU A 440 -1.10 8.52 35.20
C GLU A 440 -2.28 7.79 35.84
N GLY A 441 -3.49 7.94 35.29
CA GLY A 441 -4.68 7.22 35.73
C GLY A 441 -4.61 5.70 35.58
N PHE A 442 -3.67 5.19 34.77
CA PHE A 442 -3.49 3.76 34.46
C PHE A 442 -2.12 3.21 34.89
N GLY A 443 -1.52 3.80 35.92
CA GLY A 443 -0.23 3.40 36.50
C GLY A 443 -0.25 2.05 37.26
N LYS A 444 -1.40 1.35 37.30
CA LYS A 444 -1.57 0.09 38.04
C LYS A 444 -1.72 -1.11 37.09
N PRO A 445 -1.31 -2.31 37.53
CA PRO A 445 -1.65 -3.56 36.85
C PRO A 445 -3.15 -3.87 36.94
N GLY A 446 -3.63 -4.74 36.06
CA GLY A 446 -5.03 -5.17 36.10
C GLY A 446 -5.47 -5.89 34.83
N VAL A 447 -6.75 -5.74 34.49
CA VAL A 447 -7.40 -6.43 33.37
C VAL A 447 -7.95 -5.42 32.37
N LEU A 448 -7.64 -5.65 31.09
CA LEU A 448 -8.13 -4.89 29.96
C LEU A 448 -9.21 -5.67 29.22
N ILE A 449 -10.25 -4.97 28.78
CA ILE A 449 -11.27 -5.52 27.89
C ILE A 449 -11.44 -4.66 26.65
N VAL A 450 -11.66 -5.31 25.50
CA VAL A 450 -11.92 -4.66 24.22
C VAL A 450 -13.39 -4.83 23.88
N VAL A 451 -14.07 -3.70 23.69
CA VAL A 451 -15.51 -3.64 23.42
C VAL A 451 -15.74 -2.97 22.08
N VAL A 452 -16.61 -3.51 21.22
CA VAL A 452 -16.98 -2.90 19.94
C VAL A 452 -18.49 -2.88 19.82
N ASP A 453 -19.10 -1.71 19.58
CA ASP A 453 -20.56 -1.58 19.52
C ASP A 453 -21.26 -2.21 20.74
N ARG A 454 -20.73 -1.95 21.95
CA ARG A 454 -21.18 -2.51 23.27
C ARG A 454 -20.99 -4.02 23.45
N GLY A 455 -20.37 -4.67 22.48
CA GLY A 455 -20.04 -6.08 22.52
C GLY A 455 -18.67 -6.37 23.08
N LEU A 456 -18.53 -7.37 23.95
CA LEU A 456 -17.24 -7.80 24.49
C LEU A 456 -16.52 -8.77 23.54
N TYR A 457 -15.34 -8.39 23.03
CA TYR A 457 -14.61 -9.21 22.04
C TYR A 457 -13.33 -9.85 22.57
N HIS A 458 -12.70 -9.23 23.57
CA HIS A 458 -11.43 -9.71 24.10
C HIS A 458 -11.20 -9.25 25.54
N VAL A 459 -10.46 -10.07 26.28
CA VAL A 459 -9.99 -9.78 27.64
C VAL A 459 -8.50 -10.14 27.74
N LEU A 460 -7.73 -9.30 28.41
CA LEU A 460 -6.28 -9.45 28.55
C LEU A 460 -5.82 -9.04 29.95
N GLY A 461 -4.99 -9.85 30.59
CA GLY A 461 -4.27 -9.49 31.80
C GLY A 461 -3.06 -8.59 31.52
N SER A 462 -2.87 -7.59 32.36
CA SER A 462 -1.72 -6.67 32.36
C SER A 462 -0.99 -6.79 33.70
N PRO A 463 0.14 -7.54 33.77
CA PRO A 463 0.96 -7.59 34.98
C PRO A 463 1.74 -6.28 35.19
N ASP A 464 1.99 -5.54 34.11
CA ASP A 464 2.60 -4.21 34.12
C ASP A 464 1.53 -3.12 34.23
N PRO A 465 1.91 -1.87 34.55
CA PRO A 465 1.02 -0.71 34.40
C PRO A 465 0.33 -0.70 33.05
N VAL A 466 -0.99 -0.50 33.04
CA VAL A 466 -1.80 -0.61 31.84
C VAL A 466 -1.40 0.39 30.75
N ALA A 467 -0.96 1.59 31.11
CA ALA A 467 -0.40 2.55 30.15
C ALA A 467 0.80 1.97 29.37
N THR A 468 1.65 1.21 30.05
CA THR A 468 2.80 0.51 29.46
C THR A 468 2.33 -0.60 28.53
N THR A 469 1.43 -1.48 28.98
CA THR A 469 0.87 -2.56 28.15
C THR A 469 0.21 -2.05 26.88
N ILE A 470 -0.56 -0.97 26.99
CA ILE A 470 -1.18 -0.33 25.82
C ILE A 470 -0.09 0.19 24.89
N SER A 471 0.88 0.95 25.38
CA SER A 471 1.85 1.62 24.50
C SER A 471 2.88 0.67 23.89
N SER A 472 3.36 -0.31 24.66
CA SER A 472 4.43 -1.23 24.26
C SER A 472 3.91 -2.46 23.52
N ARG A 473 2.79 -3.02 23.97
CA ARG A 473 2.29 -4.30 23.50
C ARG A 473 1.15 -4.18 22.51
N LEU A 474 0.17 -3.29 22.71
CA LEU A 474 -1.03 -3.24 21.86
C LEU A 474 -0.99 -2.13 20.81
N GLY A 475 -0.41 -1.00 21.19
CA GLY A 475 -0.54 0.29 20.52
C GLY A 475 0.24 0.38 19.22
N ARG A 476 1.17 -0.53 18.96
CA ARG A 476 1.91 -0.61 17.70
C ARG A 476 2.03 -2.07 17.31
N VAL A 477 1.80 -2.39 16.04
CA VAL A 477 2.07 -3.71 15.45
C VAL A 477 3.25 -3.57 14.49
N GLY A 478 4.28 -4.37 14.73
CA GLY A 478 5.45 -4.50 13.87
C GLY A 478 5.26 -5.56 12.77
N PRO A 479 6.17 -5.59 11.79
CA PRO A 479 6.13 -6.59 10.72
C PRO A 479 6.23 -8.03 11.24
N ASP A 480 7.09 -8.29 12.21
CA ASP A 480 7.31 -9.63 12.76
C ASP A 480 6.12 -10.14 13.59
N ASP A 481 5.33 -9.23 14.17
CA ASP A 481 4.12 -9.59 14.92
C ASP A 481 3.07 -10.25 14.02
N CYS A 482 3.05 -9.91 12.72
CA CYS A 482 2.06 -10.39 11.74
C CYS A 482 2.40 -11.78 11.18
N LEU A 483 3.64 -12.23 11.36
CA LEU A 483 4.08 -13.54 10.89
C LEU A 483 3.48 -14.67 11.74
N LEU A 484 3.55 -15.90 11.24
CA LEU A 484 3.05 -17.09 11.95
C LEU A 484 3.71 -17.28 13.32
N SER A 485 4.96 -16.84 13.49
CA SER A 485 5.69 -16.86 14.77
C SER A 485 5.41 -15.64 15.67
N GLY A 486 4.58 -14.70 15.24
CA GLY A 486 4.29 -13.46 15.95
C GLY A 486 3.18 -13.61 17.00
N ASP A 487 2.66 -12.48 17.48
CA ASP A 487 1.57 -12.45 18.48
C ASP A 487 0.21 -12.19 17.77
N PRO A 488 -0.62 -13.23 17.56
CA PRO A 488 -1.92 -13.07 16.92
C PRO A 488 -2.90 -12.26 17.77
N VAL A 489 -2.78 -12.29 19.10
CA VAL A 489 -3.66 -11.55 20.02
C VAL A 489 -3.38 -10.06 19.89
N ARG A 490 -2.11 -9.67 19.87
CA ARG A 490 -1.68 -8.30 19.59
C ARG A 490 -2.22 -7.80 18.25
N CYS A 491 -2.05 -8.58 17.18
CA CYS A 491 -2.55 -8.22 15.84
C CYS A 491 -4.07 -8.04 15.84
N ARG A 492 -4.80 -8.98 16.45
CA ARG A 492 -6.26 -8.93 16.57
C ARG A 492 -6.75 -7.67 17.29
N ILE A 493 -6.21 -7.39 18.48
CA ILE A 493 -6.64 -6.24 19.29
C ILE A 493 -6.37 -4.93 18.55
N ASN A 494 -5.17 -4.77 17.98
CA ASN A 494 -4.81 -3.56 17.26
C ASN A 494 -5.70 -3.36 16.02
N ALA A 495 -5.91 -4.42 15.23
CA ALA A 495 -6.76 -4.36 14.05
C ALA A 495 -8.21 -4.02 14.41
N LEU A 496 -8.77 -4.60 15.47
CA LEU A 496 -10.11 -4.32 15.97
C LEU A 496 -10.27 -2.84 16.33
N LEU A 497 -9.37 -2.30 17.16
CA LEU A 497 -9.40 -0.90 17.59
C LEU A 497 -9.17 0.08 16.43
N CYS A 498 -8.23 -0.23 15.52
CA CYS A 498 -7.88 0.66 14.43
C CYS A 498 -8.90 0.67 13.28
N THR A 499 -9.60 -0.44 13.05
CA THR A 499 -10.62 -0.55 12.01
C THR A 499 -11.97 0.02 12.47
N ASN A 500 -12.24 -0.01 13.78
CA ASN A 500 -13.51 0.43 14.37
C ASN A 500 -13.31 1.65 15.30
N ARG A 501 -12.53 2.65 14.89
CA ARG A 501 -12.09 3.77 15.77
C ARG A 501 -13.22 4.51 16.51
N GLU A 502 -14.41 4.59 15.90
CA GLU A 502 -15.57 5.30 16.45
C GLU A 502 -16.41 4.45 17.41
N LYS A 503 -16.23 3.13 17.36
CA LYS A 503 -17.12 2.14 17.98
C LYS A 503 -16.41 1.21 18.95
N ALA A 504 -15.09 1.10 18.80
CA ALA A 504 -14.25 0.25 19.61
C ALA A 504 -13.63 1.05 20.75
N GLU A 505 -13.81 0.55 21.95
CA GLU A 505 -13.37 1.15 23.20
C GLU A 505 -12.56 0.14 24.00
N LEU A 506 -11.65 0.66 24.81
CA LEU A 506 -10.83 -0.14 25.72
C LEU A 506 -11.23 0.23 27.15
N PHE A 507 -11.45 -0.75 28.00
CA PHE A 507 -11.75 -0.52 29.41
C PHE A 507 -10.79 -1.27 30.32
N PHE A 508 -10.65 -0.78 31.55
CA PHE A 508 -9.67 -1.22 32.53
C PHE A 508 -10.29 -1.49 33.90
N PHE A 509 -9.92 -2.61 34.51
CA PHE A 509 -10.18 -2.94 35.91
C PHE A 509 -8.85 -3.13 36.64
N ALA A 510 -8.59 -2.35 37.68
CA ALA A 510 -7.36 -2.45 38.46
C ALA A 510 -7.39 -3.72 39.33
N ALA A 511 -6.33 -4.52 39.26
CA ALA A 511 -6.16 -5.74 40.04
C ALA A 511 -4.67 -6.00 40.28
N GLU A 512 -4.21 -5.72 41.49
CA GLU A 512 -2.79 -5.76 41.86
C GLU A 512 -2.30 -7.20 42.07
N GLN A 513 -3.18 -8.06 42.60
CA GLN A 513 -2.87 -9.46 42.83
C GLN A 513 -3.04 -10.29 41.55
N GLU A 514 -2.12 -11.23 41.30
CA GLU A 514 -2.16 -12.09 40.12
C GLU A 514 -3.36 -13.02 40.11
N GLU A 515 -3.70 -13.60 41.26
CA GLU A 515 -4.86 -14.48 41.41
C GLU A 515 -6.18 -13.76 41.09
N GLU A 516 -6.32 -12.51 41.53
CA GLU A 516 -7.47 -11.67 41.21
C GLU A 516 -7.55 -11.40 39.69
N ARG A 517 -6.43 -11.02 39.06
CA ARG A 517 -6.40 -10.83 37.59
C ARG A 517 -6.82 -12.08 36.84
N LEU A 518 -6.27 -13.25 37.21
CA LEU A 518 -6.61 -14.52 36.57
C LEU A 518 -8.08 -14.88 36.77
N SER A 519 -8.62 -14.68 37.98
CA SER A 519 -10.04 -14.91 38.28
C SER A 519 -10.94 -14.02 37.43
N VAL A 520 -10.61 -12.73 37.30
CA VAL A 520 -11.37 -11.77 36.48
C VAL A 520 -11.29 -12.13 35.00
N ILE A 521 -10.11 -12.51 34.49
CA ILE A 521 -9.93 -12.93 33.09
C ILE A 521 -10.80 -14.14 32.80
N GLN A 522 -10.69 -15.23 33.59
CA GLN A 522 -11.46 -16.45 33.39
C GLN A 522 -12.97 -16.19 33.45
N GLY A 523 -13.43 -15.42 34.44
CA GLY A 523 -14.84 -15.08 34.56
C GLY A 523 -15.34 -14.26 33.37
N THR A 524 -14.51 -13.35 32.83
CA THR A 524 -14.83 -12.52 31.66
C THR A 524 -14.80 -13.33 30.36
N GLU A 525 -13.87 -14.27 30.20
CA GLU A 525 -13.85 -15.21 29.08
C GLU A 525 -15.10 -16.08 29.04
N GLY A 526 -15.60 -16.49 30.22
CA GLY A 526 -16.89 -17.18 30.35
C GLY A 526 -18.07 -16.38 29.77
N VAL A 527 -18.07 -15.05 29.94
CA VAL A 527 -19.09 -14.16 29.37
C VAL A 527 -18.98 -14.10 27.84
N ILE A 528 -17.77 -14.01 27.30
CA ILE A 528 -17.53 -14.02 25.84
C ILE A 528 -18.00 -15.35 25.23
N ALA A 529 -17.66 -16.48 25.87
CA ALA A 529 -17.97 -17.81 25.37
C ALA A 529 -19.45 -18.19 25.49
N ALA A 530 -20.12 -17.79 26.58
CA ALA A 530 -21.57 -17.99 26.75
C ALA A 530 -22.36 -17.24 25.68
N GLY A 531 -21.78 -16.16 25.19
CA GLY A 531 -22.35 -15.37 24.14
C GLY A 531 -22.33 -15.99 22.73
N GLY A 532 -21.26 -16.70 22.38
CA GLY A 532 -21.09 -17.20 21.02
C GLY A 532 -22.01 -18.36 20.64
N ARG A 533 -22.84 -18.85 21.56
CA ARG A 533 -23.83 -19.91 21.36
C ARG A 533 -25.21 -19.30 21.21
#